data_AF-A0AAW0ZAM2-F1
#
_entry.id   AF-A0AAW0ZAM2-F1
#
_cell.length_a   1.000
_cell.length_b   1.000
_cell.length_c   1.000
_cell.angle_alpha   90.00
_cell.angle_beta   90.00
_cell.angle_gamma   90.00
#
_symmetry.space_group_name_H-M   'P 1'
#
loop_
_entity.id
_entity.type
_entity.pdbx_description
1 polymer ?
#
loop_
_entity_poly.entity_id
_entity_poly.type
_entity_poly.pdbx_seq_one_letter_code
_entity_poly.pdbx_strand_id
1 'polypeptide(L)'
;MENSSNESDIEDSLNIAAKGWDRIIDAAKKGGYRKGMDDGSNFVFQESFDNGYKEGFQTAFMLGKFKSLLNSTPRDVEYPQNVKEILDKTRRGACHMCAAKLQDINSTNKSFDEILDEQRSYSVQVLQMLYEYFQPYAKQLNISESDILKIQVVPDLNN
;
A
#
# COMPACT_ATOMS: atom_id res chain seq x y z
N MET A 1 -20.78 72.02 13.80
CA MET A 1 -20.95 70.79 14.63
C MET A 1 -21.01 69.53 13.76
N GLU A 2 -20.40 69.50 12.56
CA GLU A 2 -20.49 68.34 11.64
C GLU A 2 -19.24 67.43 11.67
N ASN A 3 -18.08 67.92 12.15
CA ASN A 3 -16.84 67.13 12.17
C ASN A 3 -16.86 65.94 13.14
N SER A 4 -17.61 66.01 14.25
CA SER A 4 -17.63 64.94 15.27
C SER A 4 -18.46 63.72 14.85
N SER A 5 -19.41 63.88 13.90
CA SER A 5 -20.25 62.77 13.44
C SER A 5 -19.56 61.93 12.38
N ASN A 6 -18.81 62.57 11.47
CA ASN A 6 -18.08 61.86 10.42
C ASN A 6 -16.91 61.01 10.96
N GLU A 7 -16.30 61.42 12.07
CA GLU A 7 -15.16 60.71 12.66
C GLU A 7 -15.61 59.39 13.32
N SER A 8 -16.77 59.37 13.99
CA SER A 8 -17.34 58.14 14.55
C SER A 8 -17.82 57.17 13.47
N ASP A 9 -18.42 57.70 12.39
CA ASP A 9 -18.90 56.86 11.28
C ASP A 9 -17.74 56.17 10.53
N ILE A 10 -16.60 56.86 10.40
CA ILE A 10 -15.38 56.28 9.83
C ILE A 10 -14.79 55.21 10.77
N GLU A 11 -14.75 55.46 12.07
CA GLU A 11 -14.24 54.52 13.07
C GLU A 11 -15.09 53.23 13.12
N ASP A 12 -16.41 53.35 13.09
CA ASP A 12 -17.33 52.21 13.03
C ASP A 12 -17.16 51.41 11.74
N SER A 13 -17.01 52.09 10.59
CA SER A 13 -16.76 51.43 9.31
C SER A 13 -15.44 50.66 9.31
N LEU A 14 -14.37 51.22 9.89
CA LEU A 14 -13.08 50.55 10.02
C LEU A 14 -13.15 49.34 10.96
N ASN A 15 -13.89 49.45 12.06
CA ASN A 15 -14.09 48.35 13.00
C ASN A 15 -14.86 47.18 12.37
N ILE A 16 -15.90 47.48 11.57
CA ILE A 16 -16.64 46.46 10.81
C ILE A 16 -15.72 45.79 9.78
N ALA A 17 -14.91 46.56 9.05
CA ALA A 17 -13.96 46.03 8.08
C ALA A 17 -12.90 45.14 8.73
N ALA A 18 -12.35 45.55 9.88
CA ALA A 18 -11.38 44.76 10.66
C ALA A 18 -11.97 43.41 11.10
N LYS A 19 -13.19 43.41 11.67
CA LYS A 19 -13.89 42.17 12.04
C LYS A 19 -14.18 41.27 10.84
N GLY A 20 -14.51 41.86 9.69
CA GLY A 20 -14.70 41.14 8.44
C GLY A 20 -13.41 40.46 7.98
N TRP A 21 -12.30 41.20 8.03
CA TRP A 21 -10.97 40.70 7.71
C TRP A 21 -10.55 39.56 8.64
N ASP A 22 -10.72 39.71 9.96
CA ASP A 22 -10.38 38.68 10.94
C ASP A 22 -11.15 37.38 10.71
N ARG A 23 -12.45 37.47 10.37
CA ARG A 23 -13.26 36.29 10.04
C ARG A 23 -12.77 35.59 8.79
N ILE A 24 -12.41 36.34 7.75
CA ILE A 24 -11.88 35.78 6.50
C ILE A 24 -10.55 35.09 6.77
N ILE A 25 -9.65 35.72 7.52
CA ILE A 25 -8.35 35.17 7.87
C ILE A 25 -8.49 33.92 8.74
N ASP A 26 -9.38 33.92 9.74
CA ASP A 26 -9.61 32.75 10.60
C ASP A 26 -10.20 31.58 9.79
N ALA A 27 -11.16 31.84 8.90
CA ALA A 27 -11.70 30.83 8.00
C ALA A 27 -10.63 30.26 7.07
N ALA A 28 -9.78 31.10 6.49
CA ALA A 28 -8.68 30.69 5.62
C ALA A 28 -7.65 29.84 6.39
N LYS A 29 -7.29 30.23 7.62
CA LYS A 29 -6.37 29.48 8.49
C LYS A 29 -6.91 28.09 8.81
N LYS A 30 -8.15 28.01 9.27
CA LYS A 30 -8.80 26.73 9.62
C LYS A 30 -8.96 25.84 8.39
N GLY A 31 -9.40 26.41 7.27
CA GLY A 31 -9.53 25.69 6.00
C GLY A 31 -8.19 25.16 5.49
N GLY A 32 -7.16 26.00 5.51
CA GLY A 32 -5.80 25.62 5.10
C GLY A 32 -5.20 24.53 5.97
N TYR A 33 -5.35 24.63 7.30
CA TYR A 33 -4.87 23.60 8.23
C TYR A 33 -5.55 22.25 7.99
N ARG A 34 -6.89 22.24 7.88
CA ARG A 34 -7.66 21.01 7.67
C ARG A 34 -7.29 20.35 6.35
N LYS A 35 -7.21 21.15 5.28
CA LYS A 35 -6.78 20.68 3.97
C LYS A 35 -5.36 20.11 4.01
N GLY A 36 -4.43 20.79 4.67
CA GLY A 36 -3.05 20.30 4.82
C GLY A 36 -2.97 18.96 5.58
N MET A 37 -3.78 18.78 6.62
CA MET A 37 -3.88 17.48 7.30
C MET A 37 -4.43 16.37 6.40
N ASP A 38 -5.51 16.65 5.68
CA ASP A 38 -6.14 15.67 4.78
C ASP A 38 -5.21 15.31 3.62
N ASP A 39 -4.56 16.31 3.01
CA ASP A 39 -3.59 16.12 1.92
C ASP A 39 -2.39 15.29 2.40
N GLY A 40 -1.86 15.57 3.60
CA GLY A 40 -0.76 14.81 4.19
C GLY A 40 -1.14 13.35 4.47
N SER A 41 -2.33 13.12 5.04
CA SER A 41 -2.83 11.76 5.28
C SER A 41 -3.02 10.98 3.98
N ASN A 42 -3.59 11.61 2.96
CA ASN A 42 -3.81 10.98 1.66
C ASN A 42 -2.48 10.68 0.94
N PHE A 43 -1.49 11.57 1.05
CA PHE A 43 -0.17 11.36 0.48
C PHE A 43 0.48 10.09 1.03
N VAL A 44 0.57 9.96 2.36
CA VAL A 44 1.16 8.78 3.01
C VAL A 44 0.38 7.50 2.68
N PHE A 45 -0.95 7.58 2.64
CA PHE A 45 -1.81 6.45 2.27
C PHE A 45 -1.52 5.99 0.84
N GLN A 46 -1.50 6.93 -0.12
CA GLN A 46 -1.30 6.60 -1.54
C GLN A 46 0.09 6.03 -1.78
N GLU A 47 1.13 6.63 -1.18
CA GLU A 47 2.51 6.14 -1.30
C GLU A 47 2.65 4.70 -0.77
N SER A 48 2.06 4.43 0.39
CA SER A 48 2.07 3.10 1.00
C SER A 48 1.24 2.10 0.18
N PHE A 49 0.10 2.52 -0.38
CA PHE A 49 -0.71 1.70 -1.27
C PHE A 49 0.04 1.35 -2.56
N ASP A 50 0.70 2.32 -3.19
CA ASP A 50 1.43 2.12 -4.45
C ASP A 50 2.60 1.15 -4.25
N ASN A 51 3.34 1.29 -3.13
CA ASN A 51 4.40 0.37 -2.76
C ASN A 51 3.86 -1.06 -2.54
N GLY A 52 2.79 -1.19 -1.75
CA GLY A 52 2.15 -2.49 -1.52
C GLY A 52 1.59 -3.12 -2.81
N TYR A 53 1.01 -2.31 -3.70
CA TYR A 53 0.49 -2.78 -4.99
C TYR A 53 1.62 -3.29 -5.89
N LYS A 54 2.74 -2.56 -5.97
CA LYS A 54 3.92 -2.95 -6.76
C LYS A 54 4.45 -4.33 -6.30
N GLU A 55 4.68 -4.50 -5.01
CA GLU A 55 5.18 -5.78 -4.45
C GLU A 55 4.16 -6.90 -4.62
N GLY A 56 2.89 -6.63 -4.30
CA GLY A 56 1.80 -7.60 -4.44
C GLY A 56 1.61 -8.05 -5.90
N PHE A 57 1.73 -7.14 -6.85
CA PHE A 57 1.65 -7.44 -8.28
C PHE A 57 2.80 -8.34 -8.73
N GLN A 58 4.05 -8.03 -8.35
CA GLN A 58 5.21 -8.84 -8.69
C GLN A 58 5.06 -10.29 -8.21
N THR A 59 4.64 -10.46 -6.95
CA THR A 59 4.37 -11.79 -6.37
C THR A 59 3.22 -12.50 -7.09
N ALA A 60 2.09 -11.81 -7.30
CA ALA A 60 0.93 -12.38 -7.98
C ALA A 60 1.24 -12.80 -9.42
N PHE A 61 2.07 -12.03 -10.13
CA PHE A 61 2.53 -12.35 -11.47
C PHE A 61 3.37 -13.63 -11.49
N MET A 62 4.30 -13.79 -10.54
CA MET A 62 5.09 -15.02 -10.40
C MET A 62 4.22 -16.23 -10.05
N LEU A 63 3.26 -16.07 -9.14
CA LEU A 63 2.27 -17.11 -8.85
C LEU A 63 1.45 -17.49 -10.10
N GLY A 64 1.13 -16.51 -10.96
CA GLY A 64 0.49 -16.75 -12.25
C GLY A 64 1.31 -17.65 -13.18
N LYS A 65 2.63 -17.46 -13.23
CA LYS A 65 3.53 -18.35 -13.99
C LYS A 65 3.51 -19.78 -13.44
N PHE A 66 3.60 -19.96 -12.13
CA PHE A 66 3.49 -21.29 -11.51
C PHE A 66 2.11 -21.93 -11.73
N LYS A 67 1.03 -21.14 -11.70
CA LYS A 67 -0.32 -21.62 -12.06
C LYS A 67 -0.38 -22.12 -13.50
N SER A 68 0.30 -21.42 -14.41
CA SER A 68 0.42 -21.87 -15.81
C SER A 68 1.15 -23.22 -15.90
N LEU A 69 2.23 -23.42 -15.12
CA LEU A 69 2.91 -24.72 -15.05
C LEU A 69 1.98 -25.81 -14.54
N LEU A 70 1.29 -25.59 -13.42
CA LEU A 70 0.34 -26.54 -12.86
C LEU A 70 -0.68 -27.04 -13.90
N ASN A 71 -1.16 -26.14 -14.76
CA ASN A 71 -2.14 -26.47 -15.81
C ASN A 71 -1.53 -27.08 -17.07
N SER A 72 -0.21 -26.94 -17.27
CA SER A 72 0.50 -27.41 -18.47
C SER A 72 1.29 -28.70 -18.22
N THR A 73 1.55 -29.05 -16.96
CA THR A 73 2.22 -30.30 -16.57
C THR A 73 1.34 -31.52 -16.96
N PRO A 74 1.96 -32.62 -17.41
CA PRO A 74 1.28 -33.90 -17.62
C PRO A 74 0.41 -34.34 -16.41
N ARG A 75 -0.76 -34.93 -16.68
CA ARG A 75 -1.79 -35.27 -15.66
C ARG A 75 -1.36 -36.34 -14.66
N ASP A 76 -0.26 -37.02 -14.93
CA ASP A 76 0.38 -38.04 -14.11
C ASP A 76 1.21 -37.48 -12.96
N VAL A 77 1.45 -36.16 -12.92
CA VAL A 77 2.10 -35.49 -11.79
C VAL A 77 1.06 -34.98 -10.80
N GLU A 78 0.95 -35.64 -9.65
CA GLU A 78 0.13 -35.14 -8.54
C GLU A 78 0.89 -34.10 -7.71
N TYR A 79 0.28 -32.93 -7.57
CA TYR A 79 0.77 -31.87 -6.69
C TYR A 79 0.02 -31.89 -5.35
N PRO A 80 0.73 -31.60 -4.23
CA PRO A 80 0.11 -31.44 -2.92
C PRO A 80 -1.04 -30.42 -2.91
N GLN A 81 -2.02 -30.65 -2.03
CA GLN A 81 -3.22 -29.81 -1.95
C GLN A 81 -2.91 -28.35 -1.60
N ASN A 82 -1.93 -28.11 -0.72
CA ASN A 82 -1.49 -26.75 -0.37
C ASN A 82 -0.94 -25.97 -1.58
N VAL A 83 -0.24 -26.64 -2.51
CA VAL A 83 0.25 -26.03 -3.76
C VAL A 83 -0.92 -25.60 -4.63
N LYS A 84 -1.92 -26.47 -4.80
CA LYS A 84 -3.13 -26.16 -5.57
C LYS A 84 -3.89 -24.99 -4.95
N GLU A 85 -4.05 -24.95 -3.64
CA GLU A 85 -4.77 -23.87 -2.94
C GLU A 85 -4.08 -22.51 -3.05
N ILE A 86 -2.75 -22.48 -2.95
CA ILE A 86 -1.95 -21.26 -3.16
C ILE A 86 -2.14 -20.76 -4.60
N LEU A 87 -2.01 -21.66 -5.58
CA LEU A 87 -2.14 -21.34 -7.00
C LEU A 87 -3.59 -21.08 -7.43
N ASP A 88 -4.59 -21.38 -6.61
CA ASP A 88 -5.96 -20.95 -6.89
C ASP A 88 -6.24 -19.51 -6.43
N LYS A 89 -5.46 -19.03 -5.47
CA LYS A 89 -5.58 -17.69 -4.86
C LYS A 89 -4.51 -16.70 -5.34
N THR A 90 -3.97 -16.87 -6.55
CA THR A 90 -2.87 -16.01 -7.07
C THR A 90 -3.16 -14.52 -7.03
N ARG A 91 -4.43 -14.11 -7.20
CA ARG A 91 -4.87 -12.70 -7.12
C ARG A 91 -4.59 -12.04 -5.77
N ARG A 92 -4.34 -12.82 -4.73
CA ARG A 92 -3.99 -12.32 -3.39
C ARG A 92 -2.48 -12.15 -3.20
N GLY A 93 -1.65 -12.48 -4.19
CA GLY A 93 -0.20 -12.25 -4.16
C GLY A 93 0.50 -12.84 -2.93
N ALA A 94 0.11 -14.05 -2.49
CA ALA A 94 0.60 -14.64 -1.24
C ALA A 94 0.51 -13.68 -0.03
N CYS A 95 -0.63 -13.03 0.15
CA CYS A 95 -0.89 -12.13 1.29
C CYS A 95 -0.80 -12.87 2.64
N HIS A 96 0.24 -12.57 3.41
CA HIS A 96 0.50 -13.08 4.76
C HIS A 96 -0.63 -12.72 5.71
N MET A 97 -1.10 -11.47 5.70
CA MET A 97 -2.25 -11.05 6.51
C MET A 97 -3.54 -11.79 6.17
N CYS A 98 -3.70 -12.21 4.92
CA CYS A 98 -4.88 -12.93 4.46
C CYS A 98 -4.84 -14.40 4.89
N ALA A 99 -3.63 -14.96 5.01
CA ALA A 99 -3.41 -16.26 5.61
C ALA A 99 -3.53 -16.19 7.15
N ALA A 100 -2.99 -15.14 7.78
CA ALA A 100 -2.99 -14.92 9.22
C ALA A 100 -4.34 -14.46 9.80
N LYS A 101 -5.21 -13.80 9.01
CA LYS A 101 -6.61 -13.52 9.37
C LYS A 101 -7.43 -14.79 9.64
N LEU A 102 -6.91 -15.97 9.28
CA LEU A 102 -7.49 -17.26 9.70
C LEU A 102 -7.02 -17.71 11.09
N GLN A 103 -6.04 -17.05 11.72
CA GLN A 103 -5.38 -17.57 12.92
C GLN A 103 -5.32 -16.67 14.15
N ASP A 104 -5.24 -15.33 14.12
CA ASP A 104 -5.55 -14.52 15.33
C ASP A 104 -5.51 -12.99 15.16
N ILE A 105 -6.22 -12.29 16.04
CA ILE A 105 -6.49 -10.82 16.05
C ILE A 105 -5.31 -9.98 16.62
N ASN A 106 -4.15 -10.59 16.92
CA ASN A 106 -3.03 -9.93 17.61
C ASN A 106 -2.15 -9.01 16.74
N SER A 107 -2.57 -8.68 15.50
CA SER A 107 -1.81 -7.83 14.58
C SER A 107 -1.85 -6.33 14.91
N THR A 108 -2.52 -5.90 15.98
CA THR A 108 -2.71 -4.47 16.30
C THR A 108 -1.48 -3.75 16.87
N ASN A 109 -0.40 -4.47 17.21
CA ASN A 109 0.81 -3.88 17.83
C ASN A 109 2.06 -3.90 16.93
N LYS A 110 1.96 -4.35 15.68
CA LYS A 110 3.13 -4.40 14.78
C LYS A 110 3.34 -3.06 14.08
N SER A 111 4.60 -2.69 13.91
CA SER A 111 4.96 -1.53 13.09
C SER A 111 4.66 -1.82 11.61
N PHE A 112 4.58 -0.76 10.79
CA PHE A 112 4.40 -0.91 9.36
C PHE A 112 5.54 -1.69 8.70
N ASP A 113 6.78 -1.42 9.10
CA ASP A 113 7.97 -2.09 8.57
C ASP A 113 7.97 -3.59 8.91
N GLU A 114 7.57 -3.94 10.13
CA GLU A 114 7.44 -5.36 10.53
C GLU A 114 6.41 -6.10 9.68
N ILE A 115 5.27 -5.46 9.36
CA ILE A 115 4.24 -6.05 8.50
C ILE A 115 4.78 -6.27 7.07
N LEU A 116 5.54 -5.31 6.54
CA LEU A 116 6.15 -5.43 5.22
C LEU A 116 7.18 -6.56 5.18
N ASP A 117 8.06 -6.64 6.16
CA ASP A 117 9.09 -7.67 6.22
C ASP A 117 8.50 -9.08 6.37
N GLU A 118 7.44 -9.22 7.18
CA GLU A 118 6.69 -10.48 7.27
C GLU A 118 6.02 -10.86 5.95
N GLN A 119 5.38 -9.90 5.28
CA GLN A 119 4.76 -10.11 3.97
C GLN A 119 5.79 -10.57 2.94
N ARG A 120 6.95 -9.91 2.87
CA ARG A 120 8.04 -10.25 1.94
C ARG A 120 8.61 -11.63 2.23
N SER A 121 8.93 -11.90 3.50
CA SER A 121 9.45 -13.20 3.95
C SER A 121 8.49 -14.33 3.59
N TYR A 122 7.20 -14.17 3.91
CA TYR A 122 6.17 -15.15 3.56
C TYR A 122 6.02 -15.34 2.05
N SER A 123 6.01 -14.26 1.27
CA SER A 123 5.90 -14.32 -0.20
C SER A 123 7.06 -15.11 -0.81
N VAL A 124 8.29 -14.87 -0.35
CA VAL A 124 9.49 -15.58 -0.81
C VAL A 124 9.43 -17.05 -0.43
N GLN A 125 9.06 -17.39 0.80
CA GLN A 125 8.91 -18.78 1.24
C GLN A 125 7.91 -19.54 0.35
N VAL A 126 6.77 -18.91 0.05
CA VAL A 126 5.76 -19.51 -0.85
C VAL A 126 6.33 -19.72 -2.24
N LEU A 127 7.00 -18.72 -2.82
CA LEU A 127 7.55 -18.81 -4.17
C LEU A 127 8.70 -19.81 -4.26
N GLN A 128 9.54 -19.91 -3.24
CA GLN A 128 10.64 -20.88 -3.17
C GLN A 128 10.10 -22.31 -3.07
N MET A 129 9.12 -22.54 -2.20
CA MET A 129 8.43 -23.83 -2.12
C MET A 129 7.83 -24.22 -3.49
N LEU A 130 7.16 -23.28 -4.19
CA LEU A 130 6.64 -23.55 -5.53
C LEU A 130 7.77 -23.84 -6.53
N TYR A 131 8.86 -23.09 -6.48
CA TYR A 131 10.01 -23.32 -7.35
C TYR A 131 10.61 -24.72 -7.17
N GLU A 132 10.69 -25.23 -5.95
CA GLU A 132 11.15 -26.59 -5.68
C GLU A 132 10.21 -27.65 -6.29
N TYR A 133 8.89 -27.49 -6.18
CA TYR A 133 7.93 -28.40 -6.80
C TYR A 133 7.95 -28.35 -8.33
N PHE A 134 8.22 -27.18 -8.90
CA PHE A 134 8.20 -26.96 -10.34
C PHE A 134 9.59 -26.93 -10.98
N GLN A 135 10.66 -27.21 -10.23
CA GLN A 135 12.06 -27.15 -10.67
C GLN A 135 12.32 -27.83 -12.02
N PRO A 136 11.78 -29.03 -12.31
CA PRO A 136 11.95 -29.69 -13.61
C PRO A 136 11.40 -28.88 -14.80
N TYR A 137 10.40 -28.04 -14.56
CA TYR A 137 9.68 -27.26 -15.57
C TYR A 137 9.99 -25.76 -15.49
N ALA A 138 10.60 -25.28 -14.41
CA ALA A 138 10.88 -23.86 -14.16
C ALA A 138 11.75 -23.21 -15.25
N LYS A 139 12.66 -23.99 -15.85
CA LYS A 139 13.50 -23.55 -16.98
C LYS A 139 12.68 -23.18 -18.22
N GLN A 140 11.50 -23.76 -18.42
CA GLN A 140 10.64 -23.49 -19.59
C GLN A 140 9.99 -22.11 -19.54
N LEU A 141 9.85 -21.51 -18.35
CA LEU A 141 9.25 -20.20 -18.14
C LEU A 141 10.26 -19.09 -17.83
N ASN A 142 11.56 -19.36 -18.01
CA ASN A 142 12.65 -18.46 -17.61
C ASN A 142 12.48 -17.96 -16.16
N ILE A 143 12.01 -18.81 -15.25
CA ILE A 143 11.94 -18.49 -13.83
C ILE A 143 13.29 -18.87 -13.24
N SER A 144 14.08 -17.88 -12.84
CA SER A 144 15.29 -18.12 -12.06
C SER A 144 15.02 -17.94 -10.57
N GLU A 145 15.83 -18.61 -9.75
CA GLU A 145 15.87 -18.38 -8.30
C GLU A 145 16.21 -16.91 -7.97
N SER A 146 17.02 -16.26 -8.81
CA SER A 146 17.32 -14.83 -8.69
C SER A 146 16.09 -13.93 -8.91
N ASP A 147 15.09 -14.34 -9.70
CA ASP A 147 13.86 -13.56 -9.86
C ASP A 147 12.96 -13.64 -8.62
N ILE A 148 13.05 -14.74 -7.86
CA ILE A 148 12.34 -14.89 -6.58
C ILE A 148 13.01 -14.02 -5.51
N LEU A 149 14.35 -13.98 -5.48
CA LEU A 149 15.12 -13.18 -4.53
C LEU A 149 14.99 -11.66 -4.80
N LYS A 150 14.81 -11.24 -6.06
CA LYS A 150 14.57 -9.81 -6.41
C LYS A 150 13.31 -9.24 -5.77
N ILE A 151 12.34 -10.07 -5.37
CA ILE A 151 11.12 -9.61 -4.69
C ILE A 151 11.43 -9.06 -3.29
N GLN A 152 12.59 -9.39 -2.71
CA GLN A 152 13.05 -8.82 -1.44
C GLN A 152 13.65 -7.41 -1.58
N VAL A 153 14.05 -7.01 -2.79
CA VAL A 153 14.84 -5.78 -3.00
C VAL A 153 13.96 -4.69 -3.57
N VAL A 154 13.47 -3.81 -2.70
CA VAL A 154 13.07 -2.47 -3.14
C VAL A 154 14.37 -1.71 -3.41
N PRO A 155 14.57 -1.13 -4.61
CA PRO A 155 15.63 -0.14 -4.77
C PRO A 155 15.27 1.01 -3.85
N ASP A 156 16.15 1.33 -2.90
CA ASP A 156 16.06 2.55 -2.09
C ASP A 156 15.68 3.71 -3.01
N LEU A 157 14.44 4.21 -2.85
CA LEU A 157 14.10 5.52 -3.36
C LEU A 157 14.75 6.51 -2.39
N ASN A 158 16.07 6.64 -2.53
CA ASN A 158 16.80 7.80 -2.05
C ASN A 158 16.19 9.02 -2.74
N ASN A 159 15.35 9.75 -2.01
CA ASN A 159 15.00 11.14 -2.26
C ASN A 159 15.35 11.95 -1.02
#